data_AF-A0A8T4SJI0-F1
#
_entry.id   AF-A0A8T4SJI0-F1
#
_cell.length_a   1.000
_cell.length_b   1.000
_cell.length_c   1.000
_cell.angle_alpha   90.00
_cell.angle_beta   90.00
_cell.angle_gamma   90.00
#
_symmetry.space_group_name_H-M   'P 1'
#
loop_
_entity.id
_entity.type
_entity.pdbx_description
1 polymer ?
#
loop_
_entity_poly.entity_id
_entity_poly.type
_entity_poly.pdbx_seq_one_letter_code
_entity_poly.pdbx_strand_id
1 'polypeptide(L)'
;MEKFVWEMVVKFRNCRTQKLRSVAEYIISKKISANNLTFLSLICGILAAYFFLLNWWLLALFSLLHLLFDSLDGVIARLTTETAYGRYFDLAADSLPVILILIKIGWYFKEIFSYLAAGLFTLSLLFFFLSKLNSVFIPLRTSALLTALISTLPFLDAPSLPIITVAYLAGGVCSLYALARQLQLAASKK
;
A
#
# COMPACT_ATOMS: atom_id res chain seq x y z
N MET A 1 4.13 19.54 16.52
CA MET A 1 3.55 19.05 15.25
C MET A 1 3.35 17.53 15.27
N GLU A 2 4.36 16.74 15.67
CA GLU A 2 4.26 15.27 15.75
C GLU A 2 3.13 14.76 16.66
N LYS A 3 2.97 15.32 17.87
CA LYS A 3 1.91 14.92 18.82
C LYS A 3 0.50 15.08 18.25
N PHE A 4 0.24 16.21 17.58
CA PHE A 4 -1.04 16.50 16.95
C PHE A 4 -1.36 15.54 15.80
N VAL A 5 -0.38 15.30 14.92
CA VAL A 5 -0.53 14.31 13.83
C VAL A 5 -0.82 12.93 14.41
N TRP A 6 -0.14 12.56 15.49
CA TRP A 6 -0.34 11.27 16.10
C TRP A 6 -1.72 11.10 16.74
N GLU A 7 -2.21 12.13 17.43
CA GLU A 7 -3.58 12.16 17.95
C GLU A 7 -4.64 12.04 16.84
N MET A 8 -4.43 12.72 15.71
CA MET A 8 -5.32 12.59 14.54
C MET A 8 -5.35 11.17 13.99
N VAL A 9 -4.18 10.53 13.83
CA VAL A 9 -4.09 9.16 13.34
C VAL A 9 -4.79 8.18 14.28
N VAL A 10 -4.57 8.29 15.59
CA VAL A 10 -5.25 7.46 16.59
C VAL A 10 -6.76 7.65 16.54
N LYS A 11 -7.23 8.90 16.48
CA LYS A 11 -8.66 9.23 16.37
C LYS A 11 -9.29 8.61 15.12
N PHE A 12 -8.61 8.69 13.97
CA PHE A 12 -9.08 8.09 12.73
C PHE A 12 -9.13 6.56 12.81
N ARG A 13 -8.09 5.91 13.38
CA ARG A 13 -8.06 4.46 13.60
C ARG A 13 -9.20 4.00 14.52
N ASN A 14 -9.49 4.75 15.58
CA ASN A 14 -10.57 4.44 16.51
C ASN A 14 -11.94 4.59 15.85
N CYS A 15 -12.15 5.67 15.09
CA CYS A 15 -13.39 5.87 14.32
C CYS A 15 -13.63 4.73 13.32
N ARG A 16 -12.59 4.33 12.57
CA ARG A 16 -12.66 3.19 11.65
C ARG A 16 -12.99 1.89 12.37
N THR A 17 -12.34 1.64 13.51
CA THR A 17 -12.58 0.45 14.34
C THR A 17 -14.01 0.42 14.86
N GLN A 18 -14.55 1.54 15.32
CA GLN A 18 -15.94 1.64 15.77
C GLN A 18 -16.93 1.37 14.63
N LYS A 19 -16.74 2.00 13.46
CA LYS A 19 -17.65 1.84 12.31
C LYS A 19 -17.66 0.42 11.74
N LEU A 20 -16.51 -0.25 11.71
CA LEU A 20 -16.38 -1.60 11.15
C LEU A 20 -16.50 -2.71 12.19
N ARG A 21 -16.74 -2.35 13.46
CA ARG A 21 -16.73 -3.31 14.58
C ARG A 21 -17.70 -4.46 14.38
N SER A 22 -18.96 -4.17 14.06
CA SER A 22 -19.99 -5.20 13.89
C SER A 22 -19.66 -6.21 12.78
N VAL A 23 -19.09 -5.71 11.69
CA VAL A 23 -18.64 -6.57 10.56
C VAL A 23 -17.44 -7.41 11.01
N ALA A 24 -16.47 -6.81 11.70
CA ALA A 24 -15.30 -7.52 12.20
C ALA A 24 -15.68 -8.61 13.23
N GLU A 25 -16.59 -8.33 14.16
CA GLU A 25 -17.09 -9.31 15.13
C GLU A 25 -17.81 -10.47 14.44
N TYR A 26 -18.60 -10.21 13.40
CA TYR A 26 -19.20 -11.26 12.57
C TYR A 26 -18.14 -12.13 11.90
N ILE A 27 -17.10 -11.54 11.31
CA ILE A 27 -16.00 -12.27 10.66
C ILE A 27 -15.22 -13.11 11.68
N ILE A 28 -14.94 -12.55 12.87
CA ILE A 28 -14.30 -13.25 13.98
C ILE A 28 -15.14 -14.46 14.42
N SER A 29 -16.47 -14.32 14.49
CA SER A 29 -17.36 -15.43 14.84
C SER A 29 -17.28 -16.61 13.87
N LYS A 30 -16.88 -16.36 12.62
CA LYS A 30 -16.62 -17.38 11.58
C LYS A 30 -15.20 -17.96 11.64
N LYS A 31 -14.42 -17.63 12.67
CA LYS A 31 -13.02 -18.06 12.86
C LYS A 31 -12.08 -17.63 11.72
N ILE A 32 -12.41 -16.54 11.04
CA ILE A 32 -11.54 -15.96 10.00
C ILE A 32 -10.54 -15.04 10.69
N SER A 33 -9.24 -15.33 10.51
CA SER A 33 -8.16 -14.56 11.12
C SER A 33 -7.85 -13.27 10.34
N ALA A 34 -7.16 -12.32 10.98
CA ALA A 34 -6.65 -11.13 10.28
C ALA A 34 -5.76 -11.51 9.09
N ASN A 35 -4.85 -12.49 9.28
CA ASN A 35 -3.96 -12.96 8.20
C ASN A 35 -4.74 -13.52 6.99
N ASN A 36 -5.90 -14.15 7.20
CA ASN A 36 -6.72 -14.63 6.09
C ASN A 36 -7.25 -13.47 5.25
N LEU A 37 -7.65 -12.37 5.90
CA LEU A 37 -8.09 -11.16 5.22
C LEU A 37 -6.92 -10.44 4.54
N THR A 38 -5.74 -10.37 5.16
CA THR A 38 -4.53 -9.85 4.53
C THR A 38 -4.16 -10.65 3.29
N PHE A 39 -4.30 -11.98 3.32
CA PHE A 39 -4.07 -12.82 2.15
C PHE A 39 -5.10 -12.57 1.04
N LEU A 40 -6.37 -12.40 1.39
CA LEU A 40 -7.40 -12.04 0.41
C LEU A 40 -7.16 -10.64 -0.18
N SER A 41 -6.75 -9.70 0.66
CA SER A 41 -6.31 -8.36 0.26
C SER A 41 -5.17 -8.46 -0.75
N LEU A 42 -4.15 -9.28 -0.49
CA LEU A 42 -3.03 -9.53 -1.39
C LEU A 42 -3.50 -10.06 -2.75
N ILE A 43 -4.38 -11.06 -2.78
CA ILE A 43 -4.93 -11.60 -4.04
C ILE A 43 -5.63 -10.48 -4.83
N CYS A 44 -6.49 -9.70 -4.16
CA CYS A 44 -7.17 -8.57 -4.81
C CYS A 44 -6.18 -7.51 -5.30
N GLY A 45 -5.13 -7.21 -4.55
CA GLY A 45 -4.09 -6.26 -4.96
C GLY A 45 -3.32 -6.72 -6.20
N ILE A 46 -2.97 -8.01 -6.27
CA ILE A 46 -2.34 -8.61 -7.46
C ILE A 46 -3.30 -8.54 -8.66
N LEU A 47 -4.58 -8.88 -8.47
CA LEU A 47 -5.59 -8.79 -9.52
C LEU A 47 -5.79 -7.35 -9.99
N ALA A 48 -5.76 -6.37 -9.08
CA ALA A 48 -5.82 -4.95 -9.43
C ALA A 48 -4.63 -4.56 -10.34
N ALA A 49 -3.41 -4.93 -9.97
CA ALA A 49 -2.23 -4.70 -10.81
C ALA A 49 -2.31 -5.46 -12.16
N TYR A 50 -2.87 -6.66 -12.16
CA TYR A 50 -3.09 -7.45 -13.38
C TYR A 50 -4.10 -6.78 -14.32
N PHE A 51 -5.21 -6.21 -13.82
CA PHE A 51 -6.20 -5.54 -14.64
C PHE A 51 -5.89 -4.08 -14.96
N PHE A 52 -4.90 -3.47 -14.29
CA PHE A 52 -4.39 -2.15 -14.65
C PHE A 52 -4.07 -2.07 -16.15
N LEU A 53 -4.49 -1.03 -16.87
CA LEU A 53 -4.37 -0.89 -18.34
C LEU A 53 -5.09 -1.95 -19.20
N LEU A 54 -5.77 -2.94 -18.61
CA LEU A 54 -6.56 -3.94 -19.35
C LEU A 54 -8.07 -3.70 -19.21
N ASN A 55 -8.54 -3.40 -18.00
CA ASN A 55 -9.95 -3.17 -17.72
C ASN A 55 -10.12 -2.27 -16.49
N TRP A 56 -10.58 -1.03 -16.71
CA TRP A 56 -10.73 -0.03 -15.65
C TRP A 56 -11.74 -0.45 -14.57
N TRP A 57 -12.80 -1.16 -14.96
CA TRP A 57 -13.88 -1.57 -14.05
C TRP A 57 -13.38 -2.66 -13.10
N LEU A 58 -12.67 -3.66 -13.63
CA LEU A 58 -12.05 -4.71 -12.83
C LEU A 58 -10.93 -4.15 -11.95
N LEU A 59 -10.12 -3.21 -12.46
CA LEU A 59 -9.13 -2.49 -11.65
C LEU A 59 -9.81 -1.80 -10.45
N ALA A 60 -10.91 -1.08 -10.69
CA ALA A 60 -11.66 -0.39 -9.64
C ALA A 60 -12.21 -1.38 -8.59
N LEU A 61 -12.84 -2.46 -9.04
CA LEU A 61 -13.40 -3.49 -8.19
C LEU A 61 -12.33 -4.13 -7.29
N PHE A 62 -11.23 -4.61 -7.88
CA PHE A 62 -10.19 -5.29 -7.12
C PHE A 62 -9.40 -4.33 -6.22
N SER A 63 -9.23 -3.08 -6.62
CA SER A 63 -8.62 -2.04 -5.78
C SER A 63 -9.50 -1.72 -4.57
N LEU A 64 -10.82 -1.63 -4.75
CA LEU A 64 -11.77 -1.42 -3.66
C LEU A 64 -11.78 -2.61 -2.69
N LEU A 65 -11.80 -3.85 -3.22
CA LEU A 65 -11.76 -5.06 -2.40
C LEU A 65 -10.45 -5.16 -1.61
N HIS A 66 -9.31 -4.87 -2.23
CA HIS A 66 -8.01 -4.81 -1.57
C HIS A 66 -8.03 -3.82 -0.39
N LEU A 67 -8.46 -2.58 -0.61
CA LEU A 67 -8.54 -1.55 0.43
C LEU A 67 -9.57 -1.89 1.53
N LEU A 68 -10.64 -2.60 1.18
CA LEU A 68 -11.66 -3.04 2.13
C LEU A 68 -11.12 -4.13 3.04
N PHE A 69 -10.47 -5.17 2.49
CA PHE A 69 -9.92 -6.28 3.26
C PHE A 69 -8.78 -5.83 4.18
N ASP A 70 -7.88 -4.97 3.70
CA ASP A 70 -6.87 -4.29 4.51
C ASP A 70 -7.47 -3.38 5.62
N SER A 71 -8.60 -2.75 5.35
CA SER A 71 -9.25 -1.97 6.40
C SER A 71 -9.84 -2.87 7.49
N LEU A 72 -10.30 -4.06 7.13
CA LEU A 72 -10.92 -5.04 8.03
C LEU A 72 -9.88 -5.87 8.80
N ASP A 73 -8.79 -6.30 8.17
CA ASP A 73 -7.76 -7.12 8.85
C ASP A 73 -7.13 -6.37 10.03
N GLY A 74 -6.87 -5.06 9.89
CA GLY A 74 -6.35 -4.24 10.96
C GLY A 74 -7.37 -4.03 12.08
N VAL A 75 -8.67 -4.00 11.77
CA VAL A 75 -9.73 -3.96 12.79
C VAL A 75 -9.80 -5.29 13.54
N ILE A 76 -9.76 -6.41 12.83
CA ILE A 76 -9.76 -7.74 13.45
C ILE A 76 -8.51 -7.94 14.31
N ALA A 77 -7.33 -7.54 13.85
CA ALA A 77 -6.09 -7.64 14.61
C ALA A 77 -6.17 -6.86 15.94
N ARG A 78 -6.81 -5.69 15.94
CA ARG A 78 -7.05 -4.89 17.16
C ARG A 78 -8.07 -5.49 18.11
N LEU A 79 -9.11 -6.15 17.58
CA LEU A 79 -10.14 -6.81 18.39
C LEU A 79 -9.71 -8.19 18.92
N THR A 80 -8.68 -8.79 18.32
CA THR A 80 -8.17 -10.11 18.69
C THR A 80 -6.76 -10.02 19.26
N THR A 81 -5.73 -10.29 18.46
CA THR A 81 -4.33 -10.22 18.89
C THR A 81 -3.47 -9.76 17.73
N GLU A 82 -2.81 -8.61 17.88
CA GLU A 82 -1.82 -8.15 16.92
C GLU A 82 -0.55 -9.01 17.04
N THR A 83 -0.10 -9.59 15.93
CA THR A 83 1.12 -10.41 15.89
C THR A 83 2.25 -9.66 15.17
N ALA A 84 3.50 -9.96 15.53
CA ALA A 84 4.64 -9.42 14.81
C ALA A 84 4.61 -9.86 13.34
N TYR A 85 4.40 -11.16 13.08
CA TYR A 85 4.28 -11.71 11.73
C TYR A 85 3.19 -11.00 10.91
N GLY A 86 1.99 -10.82 11.47
CA GLY A 86 0.89 -10.14 10.80
C GLY A 86 1.27 -8.74 10.32
N ARG A 87 2.02 -7.97 11.13
CA ARG A 87 2.51 -6.63 10.73
C ARG A 87 3.48 -6.66 9.55
N TYR A 88 4.37 -7.66 9.47
CA TYR A 88 5.24 -7.81 8.30
C TYR A 88 4.44 -8.25 7.07
N PHE A 89 3.50 -9.16 7.25
CA PHE A 89 2.69 -9.69 6.17
C PHE A 89 1.77 -8.62 5.57
N ASP A 90 1.12 -7.82 6.40
CA ASP A 90 0.31 -6.66 6.01
C ASP A 90 1.11 -5.68 5.14
N LEU A 91 2.29 -5.28 5.61
CA LEU A 91 3.13 -4.36 4.85
C LEU A 91 3.64 -4.94 3.52
N ALA A 92 3.98 -6.23 3.51
CA ALA A 92 4.37 -6.92 2.28
C ALA A 92 3.19 -7.00 1.30
N ALA A 93 1.99 -7.31 1.80
CA ALA A 93 0.77 -7.40 1.02
C ALA A 93 0.36 -6.05 0.41
N ASP A 94 0.57 -4.96 1.14
CA ASP A 94 0.35 -3.59 0.68
C ASP A 94 1.34 -3.11 -0.38
N SER A 95 2.59 -3.56 -0.25
CA SER A 95 3.68 -3.07 -1.09
C SER A 95 3.74 -3.79 -2.43
N LEU A 96 3.32 -5.06 -2.49
CA LEU A 96 3.42 -5.85 -3.72
C LEU A 96 2.60 -5.26 -4.88
N PRO A 97 1.32 -4.86 -4.72
CA PRO A 97 0.55 -4.23 -5.80
C PRO A 97 1.21 -2.96 -6.34
N VAL A 98 1.84 -2.16 -5.48
CA VAL A 98 2.59 -0.95 -5.88
C VAL A 98 3.74 -1.31 -6.80
N ILE A 99 4.56 -2.29 -6.41
CA ILE A 99 5.72 -2.75 -7.19
C ILE A 99 5.25 -3.28 -8.54
N LEU A 100 4.19 -4.10 -8.57
CA LEU A 100 3.64 -4.65 -9.81
C LEU A 100 3.11 -3.56 -10.75
N ILE A 101 2.41 -2.56 -10.23
CA ILE A 101 1.93 -1.41 -11.01
C ILE A 101 3.11 -0.65 -11.62
N LEU A 102 4.14 -0.33 -10.83
CA LEU A 102 5.33 0.39 -11.33
C LEU A 102 6.09 -0.39 -12.40
N ILE A 103 6.25 -1.70 -12.23
CA ILE A 103 6.87 -2.58 -13.25
C ILE A 103 6.02 -2.56 -14.52
N LYS A 104 4.69 -2.65 -14.39
CA LYS A 104 3.77 -2.67 -15.53
C LYS A 104 3.76 -1.35 -16.30
N ILE A 105 3.85 -0.21 -15.61
CA ILE A 105 4.03 1.11 -16.23
C ILE A 105 5.32 1.11 -17.07
N GLY A 106 6.44 0.69 -16.49
CA GLY A 106 7.73 0.62 -17.20
C GLY A 106 7.69 -0.31 -18.42
N TRP A 107 6.95 -1.42 -18.32
CA TRP A 107 6.81 -2.37 -19.43
C TRP A 107 5.93 -1.85 -20.56
N TYR A 108 4.80 -1.22 -20.22
CA TYR A 108 3.82 -0.72 -21.18
C TYR A 108 4.32 0.55 -21.90
N PHE A 109 4.80 1.54 -21.14
CA PHE A 109 5.25 2.83 -21.69
C PHE A 109 6.74 2.87 -22.08
N LYS A 110 7.50 1.81 -21.78
CA LYS A 110 8.96 1.74 -22.01
C LYS A 110 9.76 2.80 -21.25
N GLU A 111 9.22 3.25 -20.12
CA GLU A 111 9.83 4.28 -19.26
C GLU A 111 10.79 3.68 -18.23
N ILE A 112 12.09 3.96 -18.38
CA ILE A 112 13.13 3.45 -17.47
C ILE A 112 12.95 3.96 -16.03
N PHE A 113 12.46 5.19 -15.88
CA PHE A 113 12.28 5.82 -14.58
C PHE A 113 11.25 5.11 -13.70
N SER A 114 10.28 4.42 -14.31
CA SER A 114 9.29 3.63 -13.55
C SER A 114 9.94 2.42 -12.88
N TYR A 115 10.88 1.75 -13.56
CA TYR A 115 11.65 0.66 -12.96
C TYR A 115 12.58 1.16 -11.85
N LEU A 116 13.18 2.34 -12.04
CA LEU A 116 13.99 2.97 -11.00
C LEU A 116 13.15 3.28 -9.75
N ALA A 117 11.95 3.85 -9.93
CA ALA A 117 11.01 4.09 -8.84
C ALA A 117 10.61 2.80 -8.11
N ALA A 118 10.34 1.71 -8.86
CA ALA A 118 10.05 0.39 -8.28
C ALA A 118 11.23 -0.15 -7.46
N GLY A 119 12.45 -0.01 -7.99
CA GLY A 119 13.68 -0.43 -7.30
C GLY A 119 13.92 0.35 -6.01
N LEU A 120 13.78 1.68 -6.04
CA LEU A 120 13.91 2.54 -4.87
C LEU A 120 12.87 2.21 -3.80
N PHE A 121 11.61 2.02 -4.19
CA PHE A 121 10.55 1.64 -3.26
C PHE A 121 10.82 0.27 -2.63
N THR A 122 11.22 -0.72 -3.44
CA THR A 122 11.58 -2.06 -2.96
C THR A 122 12.77 -2.02 -2.00
N LEU A 123 13.80 -1.24 -2.31
CA LEU A 123 14.96 -1.08 -1.43
C LEU A 123 14.59 -0.42 -0.10
N SER A 124 13.74 0.62 -0.14
CA SER A 124 13.24 1.28 1.07
C SER A 124 12.41 0.33 1.93
N LEU A 125 11.59 -0.54 1.32
CA LEU A 125 10.84 -1.58 2.01
C LEU A 125 11.76 -2.62 2.66
N LEU A 126 12.76 -3.12 1.92
CA LEU A 126 13.73 -4.09 2.44
C LEU A 126 14.50 -3.52 3.62
N PHE A 127 14.98 -2.28 3.52
CA PHE A 127 15.67 -1.64 4.64
C PHE A 127 14.75 -1.45 5.85
N PHE A 128 13.48 -1.11 5.61
CA PHE A 128 12.49 -1.01 6.68
C PHE A 128 12.28 -2.36 7.39
N PHE A 129 12.19 -3.47 6.65
CA PHE A 129 12.15 -4.82 7.23
C PHE A 129 13.42 -5.18 8.01
N LEU A 130 14.61 -4.90 7.46
CA LEU A 130 15.89 -5.14 8.14
C LEU A 130 16.02 -4.32 9.44
N SER A 131 15.44 -3.13 9.48
CA SER A 131 15.39 -2.27 10.66
C SER A 131 14.38 -2.71 11.74
N LYS A 132 13.72 -3.87 11.54
CA LYS A 132 12.64 -4.38 12.38
C LYS A 132 11.47 -3.39 12.54
N LEU A 133 11.11 -2.72 11.44
CA LEU A 133 10.03 -1.72 11.39
C LEU A 133 10.27 -0.45 12.23
N ASN A 134 11.52 -0.13 12.58
CA ASN A 134 11.86 1.03 13.43
C ASN A 134 12.38 2.24 12.65
N SER A 135 12.46 2.16 11.32
CA SER A 135 12.95 3.25 10.48
C SER A 135 11.80 3.96 9.76
N VAL A 136 12.10 5.02 9.01
CA VAL A 136 11.07 5.75 8.27
C VAL A 136 10.69 4.97 7.01
N PHE A 137 9.39 4.75 6.78
CA PHE A 137 8.86 4.17 5.54
C PHE A 137 7.62 4.95 5.11
N ILE A 138 7.54 5.27 3.82
CA ILE A 138 6.41 6.01 3.24
C ILE A 138 5.60 5.02 2.38
N PRO A 139 4.43 4.57 2.84
CA PRO A 139 3.59 3.69 2.05
C PRO A 139 3.00 4.43 0.85
N LEU A 140 3.10 3.84 -0.35
CA LEU A 140 2.61 4.42 -1.61
C LEU A 140 1.36 3.72 -2.15
N ARG A 141 0.80 2.76 -1.40
CA ARG A 141 -0.32 1.90 -1.83
C ARG A 141 -1.51 2.70 -2.33
N THR A 142 -2.10 3.53 -1.47
CA THR A 142 -3.34 4.25 -1.79
C THR A 142 -3.13 5.25 -2.93
N SER A 143 -1.98 5.94 -2.98
CA SER A 143 -1.67 6.87 -4.06
C SER A 143 -1.43 6.15 -5.39
N ALA A 144 -0.75 5.00 -5.38
CA ALA A 144 -0.52 4.19 -6.58
C ALA A 144 -1.84 3.64 -7.16
N LEU A 145 -2.71 3.06 -6.32
CA LEU A 145 -4.01 2.54 -6.76
C LEU A 145 -4.93 3.66 -7.26
N LEU A 146 -4.95 4.81 -6.57
CA LEU A 146 -5.75 5.96 -7.00
C LEU A 146 -5.24 6.51 -8.35
N THR A 147 -3.92 6.62 -8.53
CA THR A 147 -3.32 7.05 -9.80
C THR A 147 -3.66 6.06 -10.91
N ALA A 148 -3.52 4.76 -10.65
CA ALA A 148 -3.85 3.71 -11.61
C ALA A 148 -5.32 3.80 -12.03
N LEU A 149 -6.23 4.03 -11.07
CA LEU A 149 -7.64 4.19 -11.36
C LEU A 149 -7.92 5.46 -12.16
N ILE A 150 -7.46 6.63 -11.69
CA ILE A 150 -7.69 7.91 -12.35
C ILE A 150 -7.16 7.89 -13.77
N SER A 151 -5.93 7.41 -13.96
CA SER A 151 -5.31 7.37 -15.28
C SER A 151 -6.01 6.44 -16.27
N THR A 152 -6.86 5.50 -15.82
CA THR A 152 -7.58 4.57 -16.71
C THR A 152 -9.06 4.89 -16.87
N LEU A 153 -9.52 6.04 -16.34
CA LEU A 153 -10.92 6.44 -16.46
C LEU A 153 -11.30 6.67 -17.93
N PRO A 154 -12.48 6.18 -18.37
CA PRO A 154 -12.87 6.18 -19.78
C PRO A 154 -13.15 7.57 -20.36
N PHE A 155 -13.29 8.59 -19.51
CA PHE A 155 -13.48 9.98 -19.95
C PHE A 155 -12.15 10.73 -20.18
N LEU A 156 -11.02 10.13 -19.79
CA LEU A 156 -9.70 10.60 -20.18
C LEU A 156 -9.31 9.87 -21.47
N ASP A 157 -8.74 10.57 -22.45
CA ASP A 157 -8.29 10.00 -23.71
C ASP A 157 -7.15 8.99 -23.48
N ALA A 158 -7.52 7.72 -23.21
CA ALA A 158 -6.60 6.61 -22.95
C ALA A 158 -5.60 6.92 -21.80
N PRO A 159 -4.68 6.02 -21.39
CA PRO A 159 -4.02 6.21 -20.11
C PRO A 159 -3.17 7.47 -20.12
N SER A 160 -3.54 8.42 -19.26
CA SER A 160 -2.95 9.76 -19.24
C SER A 160 -1.50 9.68 -18.74
N LEU A 161 -0.57 9.48 -19.67
CA LEU A 161 0.86 9.35 -19.42
C LEU A 161 1.39 10.46 -18.48
N PRO A 162 1.00 11.75 -18.61
CA PRO A 162 1.47 12.78 -17.68
C PRO A 162 1.12 12.53 -16.22
N ILE A 163 -0.10 12.05 -15.93
CA ILE A 163 -0.55 11.76 -14.55
C ILE A 163 0.27 10.60 -13.97
N ILE A 164 0.44 9.54 -14.76
CA ILE A 164 1.21 8.36 -14.37
C ILE A 164 2.67 8.75 -14.10
N THR A 165 3.26 9.58 -14.98
CA THR A 165 4.64 10.06 -14.86
C THR A 165 4.87 10.88 -13.61
N VAL A 166 4.00 11.87 -13.35
CA VAL A 166 4.11 12.68 -12.13
C VAL A 166 3.98 11.79 -10.88
N ALA A 167 3.06 10.83 -10.88
CA ALA A 167 2.83 9.96 -9.74
C ALA A 167 4.01 9.03 -9.42
N TYR A 168 4.57 8.32 -10.41
CA TYR A 168 5.71 7.43 -10.12
C TYR A 168 6.99 8.21 -9.80
N LEU A 169 7.18 9.41 -10.37
CA LEU A 169 8.31 10.28 -10.02
C LEU A 169 8.18 10.78 -8.59
N ALA A 170 7.00 11.25 -8.18
CA ALA A 170 6.72 11.64 -6.80
C ALA A 170 6.94 10.47 -5.83
N GLY A 171 6.44 9.27 -6.17
CA GLY A 171 6.67 8.05 -5.41
C GLY A 171 8.15 7.68 -5.30
N GLY A 172 8.91 7.84 -6.39
CA GLY A 172 10.37 7.65 -6.41
C GLY A 172 11.09 8.62 -5.47
N VAL A 173 10.74 9.91 -5.51
CA VAL A 173 11.31 10.93 -4.61
C VAL A 173 10.98 10.62 -3.15
N CYS A 174 9.75 10.23 -2.83
CA CYS A 174 9.37 9.80 -1.48
C CYS A 174 10.19 8.59 -1.01
N SER A 175 10.38 7.60 -1.88
CA SER A 175 11.17 6.39 -1.59
C SER A 175 12.65 6.73 -1.36
N LEU A 176 13.21 7.62 -2.17
CA LEU A 176 14.59 8.09 -2.02
C LEU A 176 14.76 8.87 -0.71
N TYR A 177 13.82 9.74 -0.36
CA TYR A 177 13.83 10.44 0.92
C TYR A 177 13.78 9.47 2.10
N ALA A 178 12.89 8.48 2.06
CA ALA A 178 12.79 7.46 3.09
C ALA A 178 14.12 6.70 3.24
N LEU A 179 14.73 6.28 2.14
CA LEU A 179 16.03 5.62 2.12
C LEU A 179 17.14 6.49 2.71
N ALA A 180 17.21 7.78 2.35
CA ALA A 180 18.20 8.70 2.89
C ALA A 180 18.07 8.84 4.43
N ARG A 181 16.84 8.93 4.93
CA ARG A 181 16.57 8.99 6.38
C ARG A 181 16.91 7.67 7.09
N GLN A 182 16.60 6.55 6.46
CA GLN A 182 16.95 5.22 6.94
C GLN A 182 18.48 5.05 7.09
N LEU A 183 19.25 5.49 6.09
CA LEU A 183 20.71 5.48 6.13
C LEU A 183 21.28 6.42 7.19
N GLN A 184 20.71 7.63 7.33
CA GLN A 184 21.11 8.57 8.38
C GLN A 184 20.95 7.97 9.79
N LEU A 185 19.81 7.32 10.05
CA LEU A 185 19.54 6.65 11.33
C LEU A 185 20.45 5.44 11.59
N ALA A 186 20.86 4.74 10.52
CA ALA A 186 21.81 3.64 10.64
C ALA A 186 23.23 4.14 10.93
N ALA A 187 23.62 5.27 10.32
CA ALA A 187 24.92 5.90 10.56
C ALA A 187 25.03 6.49 11.97
N SER A 188 23.95 7.07 12.52
CA SER A 188 23.96 7.66 13.88
C SER A 188 23.95 6.65 15.02
N LYS A 189 23.76 5.36 14.72
CA LYS A 189 23.77 4.26 15.71
C LYS A 189 25.15 3.57 15.81
N LYS A 190 26.10 3.95 14.97
CA LYS A 190 27.52 3.58 15.09
C LYS A 190 28.24 4.63 15.92
#